data_AF-A0A9N9XA85-F1
#
_entry.id   AF-A0A9N9XA85-F1
#
_cell.length_a   1.000
_cell.length_b   1.000
_cell.length_c   1.000
_cell.angle_alpha   90.00
_cell.angle_beta   90.00
_cell.angle_gamma   90.00
#
_symmetry.space_group_name_H-M   'P 1'
#
loop_
_entity.id
_entity.type
_entity.pdbx_description
1 polymer ?
#
loop_
_entity_poly.entity_id
_entity_poly.type
_entity_poly.pdbx_seq_one_letter_code
_entity_poly.pdbx_strand_id
1 'polypeptide(L)'
;MNCIMSSSQKFFKNFNRCDVNVLAREELESHLKEECTVSVHSCNFKEAGCRFKGPRYVIEKHIEENCQQHLTLMCNIVSKQQHQITSLKSALSRLSLNYSGTLIWKISDFSTKMAEAKTKEGMELVSPPFYTSQYGYKLQDFDQYLDGLTPNFVVVVAHRYRELLSVASQKRD
;
A
#
# COMPACT_ATOMS: atom_id res chain seq x y z
N MET A 1 -14.58 -37.99 -7.52
CA MET A 1 -14.54 -38.42 -8.93
C MET A 1 -13.73 -39.72 -9.01
N ASN A 2 -14.38 -40.87 -9.21
CA ASN A 2 -13.66 -42.13 -9.43
C ASN A 2 -13.44 -42.32 -10.93
N CYS A 3 -12.18 -42.35 -11.38
CA CYS A 3 -11.81 -42.65 -12.76
C CYS A 3 -11.64 -44.18 -12.90
N ILE A 4 -12.35 -44.80 -13.84
CA ILE A 4 -12.11 -46.19 -14.23
C ILE A 4 -11.09 -46.17 -15.36
N MET A 5 -9.92 -46.75 -15.11
CA MET A 5 -8.86 -46.96 -16.10
C MET A 5 -9.27 -48.08 -17.06
N SER A 6 -9.34 -47.82 -18.37
CA SER A 6 -9.41 -48.88 -19.38
C SER A 6 -8.02 -49.08 -19.98
N SER A 7 -7.53 -50.32 -19.94
CA SER A 7 -6.13 -50.71 -20.11
C SER A 7 -5.61 -50.73 -21.55
N SER A 8 -6.28 -50.10 -22.51
CA SER A 8 -5.81 -50.05 -23.91
C SER A 8 -6.24 -48.74 -24.57
N GLN A 9 -5.25 -47.99 -25.04
CA GLN A 9 -5.32 -46.70 -25.77
C GLN A 9 -5.27 -45.44 -24.89
N LYS A 10 -4.36 -44.52 -25.25
CA LYS A 10 -3.94 -43.27 -24.57
C LYS A 10 -5.04 -42.20 -24.44
N PHE A 11 -6.31 -42.54 -24.58
CA PHE A 11 -7.40 -41.60 -24.73
C PHE A 11 -8.29 -41.58 -23.49
N PHE A 12 -8.43 -40.40 -22.88
CA PHE A 12 -9.37 -40.17 -21.79
C PHE A 12 -10.77 -39.98 -22.36
N LYS A 13 -11.71 -40.85 -21.96
CA LYS A 13 -13.13 -40.68 -22.26
C LYS A 13 -13.79 -39.97 -21.08
N ASN A 14 -13.98 -38.64 -21.19
CA ASN A 14 -14.78 -37.92 -20.21
C ASN A 14 -16.26 -37.88 -20.67
N PHE A 15 -17.15 -38.27 -19.78
CA PHE A 15 -18.54 -38.60 -20.10
C PHE A 15 -19.43 -37.35 -20.03
N ASN A 16 -20.14 -37.13 -21.15
CA ASN A 16 -21.50 -36.63 -21.33
C ASN A 16 -21.86 -35.16 -21.65
N ARG A 17 -20.96 -34.17 -21.64
CA ARG A 17 -21.33 -32.81 -22.13
C ARG A 17 -20.24 -32.04 -22.86
N CYS A 18 -19.11 -32.65 -23.14
CA CYS A 18 -18.06 -32.06 -23.98
C CYS A 18 -18.04 -32.81 -25.31
N ASP A 19 -18.12 -32.09 -26.43
CA ASP A 19 -18.14 -32.67 -27.79
C ASP A 19 -16.81 -33.36 -28.17
N VAL A 20 -15.74 -33.08 -27.40
CA VAL A 20 -14.42 -33.69 -27.63
C VAL A 20 -14.38 -35.07 -27.00
N ASN A 21 -14.69 -36.08 -27.81
CA ASN A 21 -14.77 -37.48 -27.39
C ASN A 21 -13.42 -38.21 -27.32
N VAL A 22 -12.34 -37.58 -27.81
CA VAL A 22 -11.00 -38.17 -27.93
C VAL A 22 -9.96 -37.06 -27.71
N LEU A 23 -9.38 -36.99 -26.51
CA LEU A 23 -8.25 -36.10 -26.18
C LEU A 23 -7.02 -36.93 -25.82
N ALA A 24 -5.87 -36.59 -26.43
CA ALA A 24 -4.60 -37.15 -26.01
C ALA A 24 -4.28 -36.68 -24.57
N ARG A 25 -3.56 -37.51 -23.80
CA ARG A 25 -3.27 -37.23 -22.38
C ARG A 25 -2.47 -35.93 -22.21
N GLU A 26 -1.57 -35.66 -23.15
CA GLU A 26 -0.77 -34.43 -23.24
C GLU A 26 -1.61 -33.17 -23.55
N GLU A 27 -2.76 -33.32 -24.21
CA GLU A 27 -3.64 -32.22 -24.61
C GLU A 27 -4.79 -31.98 -23.60
N LEU A 28 -4.91 -32.85 -22.59
CA LEU A 28 -5.98 -32.77 -21.60
C LEU A 28 -5.86 -31.52 -20.73
N GLU A 29 -4.65 -31.16 -20.31
CA GLU A 29 -4.42 -29.97 -19.48
C GLU A 29 -4.65 -28.67 -20.26
N SER A 30 -4.18 -28.59 -21.50
CA SER A 30 -4.43 -27.45 -22.38
C SER A 30 -5.92 -27.32 -22.69
N HIS A 31 -6.60 -28.43 -23.01
CA HIS A 31 -8.04 -28.42 -23.26
C HIS A 31 -8.83 -27.96 -22.03
N LEU A 32 -8.61 -28.54 -20.85
CA LEU A 32 -9.31 -28.17 -19.61
C LEU A 32 -9.10 -26.71 -19.20
N LYS A 33 -7.95 -26.13 -19.59
CA LYS A 33 -7.58 -24.76 -19.26
C LYS A 33 -8.09 -23.75 -20.28
N GLU A 34 -8.01 -24.06 -21.57
CA GLU A 34 -8.16 -23.10 -22.68
C GLU A 34 -9.42 -23.35 -23.53
N GLU A 35 -9.90 -24.58 -23.66
CA GLU A 35 -10.88 -24.98 -24.70
C GLU A 35 -12.16 -25.64 -24.16
N CYS A 36 -12.12 -26.19 -22.94
CA CYS A 36 -13.20 -27.01 -22.41
C CYS A 36 -14.39 -26.15 -21.95
N THR A 37 -15.49 -26.27 -22.68
CA THR A 37 -16.75 -25.55 -22.41
C THR A 37 -17.48 -26.01 -21.14
N VAL A 38 -17.09 -27.16 -20.57
CA VAL A 38 -17.67 -27.76 -19.36
C VAL A 38 -16.77 -27.57 -18.13
N SER A 39 -15.53 -27.12 -18.32
CA SER A 39 -14.57 -26.95 -17.23
C SER A 39 -15.07 -25.91 -16.24
N VAL A 40 -15.09 -26.27 -14.96
CA VAL A 40 -15.57 -25.41 -13.87
C VAL A 40 -14.42 -24.55 -13.38
N HIS A 41 -14.52 -23.25 -13.59
CA HIS A 41 -13.57 -22.26 -13.11
C HIS A 41 -14.14 -21.46 -11.92
N SER A 42 -13.27 -20.82 -11.15
CA SER A 42 -13.68 -19.84 -10.14
C SER A 42 -13.84 -18.45 -10.76
N CYS A 43 -14.76 -17.65 -10.24
CA CYS A 43 -14.92 -16.25 -10.62
C CYS A 43 -13.59 -15.47 -10.45
N ASN A 44 -13.32 -14.54 -11.37
CA ASN A 44 -12.13 -13.68 -11.36
C ASN A 44 -12.00 -12.85 -10.07
N PHE A 45 -13.11 -12.58 -9.40
CA PHE A 45 -13.18 -11.86 -8.13
C PHE A 45 -13.01 -12.78 -6.90
N LYS A 46 -12.49 -14.00 -7.06
CA LYS A 46 -12.27 -14.98 -5.97
C LYS A 46 -11.40 -14.42 -4.83
N GLU A 47 -10.26 -13.81 -5.18
CA GLU A 47 -9.34 -13.24 -4.19
C GLU A 47 -9.93 -12.00 -3.50
N ALA A 48 -10.92 -11.37 -4.13
CA ALA A 48 -11.69 -10.30 -3.52
C ALA A 48 -12.84 -10.79 -2.63
N GLY A 49 -13.14 -12.10 -2.66
CA GLY A 49 -14.13 -12.74 -1.78
C GLY A 49 -15.33 -13.37 -2.51
N CYS A 50 -15.41 -13.31 -3.84
CA CYS A 50 -16.49 -13.98 -4.58
C CYS A 50 -16.31 -15.51 -4.53
N ARG A 51 -17.37 -16.24 -4.21
CA ARG A 51 -17.33 -17.71 -4.07
C ARG A 51 -17.89 -18.47 -5.27
N PHE A 52 -18.28 -17.76 -6.32
CA PHE A 52 -18.91 -18.35 -7.49
C PHE A 52 -17.91 -19.24 -8.26
N LYS A 53 -18.41 -20.40 -8.70
CA LYS A 53 -17.70 -21.35 -9.56
C LYS A 53 -18.67 -21.90 -10.60
N GLY A 54 -18.22 -22.02 -11.85
CA GLY A 54 -19.05 -22.56 -12.92
C GLY A 54 -18.29 -22.69 -14.24
N PRO A 55 -18.94 -23.22 -15.29
CA PRO A 55 -18.43 -23.15 -16.66
C PRO A 55 -18.24 -21.70 -17.11
N ARG A 56 -17.36 -21.47 -18.09
CA ARG A 56 -17.05 -20.11 -18.61
C ARG A 56 -18.29 -19.30 -18.97
N TYR A 57 -19.24 -19.88 -19.72
CA TYR A 57 -20.46 -19.19 -20.15
C TYR A 57 -21.35 -18.76 -18.97
N VAL A 58 -21.35 -19.51 -17.85
CA VAL A 58 -22.11 -19.13 -16.64
C VAL A 58 -21.35 -18.06 -15.86
N ILE A 59 -20.02 -18.11 -15.83
CA ILE A 59 -19.18 -17.09 -15.18
C ILE A 59 -19.35 -15.74 -15.87
N GLU A 60 -19.36 -15.69 -17.20
CA GLU A 60 -19.57 -14.45 -17.96
C GLU A 60 -20.90 -13.79 -17.59
N LYS A 61 -21.99 -14.57 -17.65
CA LYS A 61 -23.31 -14.11 -17.20
C LYS A 61 -23.31 -13.68 -15.72
N HIS A 62 -22.65 -14.43 -14.84
CA HIS A 62 -22.52 -14.07 -13.43
C HIS A 62 -21.79 -12.73 -13.23
N ILE A 63 -20.73 -12.45 -13.98
CA ILE A 63 -19.97 -11.18 -13.89
C ILE A 63 -20.87 -10.00 -14.27
N GLU A 64 -21.66 -10.14 -15.33
CA GLU A 64 -22.59 -9.10 -15.78
C GLU A 64 -23.70 -8.85 -14.75
N GLU A 65 -24.38 -9.91 -14.30
CA GLU A 65 -25.51 -9.81 -13.37
C GLU A 65 -25.09 -9.39 -11.94
N ASN A 66 -23.84 -9.65 -11.55
CA ASN A 66 -23.34 -9.39 -10.19
C ASN A 66 -22.27 -8.29 -10.15
N CYS A 67 -22.17 -7.45 -11.20
CA CYS A 67 -21.18 -6.39 -11.29
C CYS A 67 -21.19 -5.44 -10.07
N GLN A 68 -22.37 -5.09 -9.55
CA GLN A 68 -22.50 -4.23 -8.36
C GLN A 68 -21.92 -4.90 -7.09
N GLN A 69 -22.12 -6.21 -6.93
CA GLN A 69 -21.52 -6.96 -5.82
C GLN A 69 -20.00 -6.97 -5.94
N HIS A 70 -19.48 -7.23 -7.14
CA HIS A 70 -18.04 -7.20 -7.41
C HIS A 70 -17.42 -5.82 -7.16
N LEU A 71 -18.11 -4.75 -7.55
CA LEU A 71 -17.67 -3.38 -7.27
C LEU A 71 -17.62 -3.10 -5.76
N THR A 72 -18.62 -3.59 -5.01
CA THR A 72 -18.64 -3.46 -3.54
C THR A 72 -17.46 -4.18 -2.90
N LEU A 73 -17.14 -5.40 -3.34
CA LEU A 73 -15.95 -6.13 -2.88
C LEU A 73 -14.66 -5.34 -3.16
N MET A 74 -14.54 -4.75 -4.35
CA MET A 74 -13.40 -3.92 -4.72
C MET A 74 -13.29 -2.66 -3.88
N CYS A 75 -14.40 -1.94 -3.65
CA CYS A 75 -14.43 -0.78 -2.77
C CYS A 75 -13.95 -1.14 -1.36
N ASN A 76 -14.41 -2.27 -0.80
CA ASN A 76 -13.98 -2.72 0.53
C ASN A 76 -12.46 -2.98 0.60
N ILE A 77 -11.89 -3.58 -0.45
CA ILE A 77 -10.44 -3.82 -0.53
C ILE A 77 -9.68 -2.49 -0.60
N VAL A 78 -10.11 -1.57 -1.45
CA VAL A 78 -9.49 -0.25 -1.59
C VAL A 78 -9.53 0.52 -0.27
N SER A 79 -10.68 0.54 0.41
CA SER A 79 -10.81 1.17 1.74
C SER A 79 -9.88 0.52 2.76
N LYS A 80 -9.81 -0.81 2.80
CA LYS A 80 -8.90 -1.53 3.70
C LYS A 80 -7.43 -1.23 3.41
N GLN A 81 -7.04 -1.20 2.14
CA GLN A 81 -5.69 -0.83 1.72
C GLN A 81 -5.36 0.61 2.12
N GLN A 82 -6.28 1.56 1.92
CA GLN A 82 -6.09 2.94 2.33
C GLN A 82 -5.86 3.06 3.85
N HIS A 83 -6.62 2.32 4.66
CA HIS A 83 -6.40 2.26 6.11
C HIS A 83 -5.04 1.68 6.49
N GLN A 84 -4.61 0.59 5.83
CA GLN A 84 -3.30 -0.01 6.07
C GLN A 84 -2.15 0.96 5.70
N ILE A 85 -2.24 1.63 4.55
CA ILE A 85 -1.26 2.63 4.12
C ILE A 85 -1.17 3.77 5.13
N THR A 86 -2.31 4.30 5.58
CA THR A 86 -2.33 5.36 6.59
C THR A 86 -1.70 4.88 7.90
N SER A 87 -2.04 3.69 8.37
CA SER A 87 -1.46 3.09 9.59
C SER A 87 0.05 2.90 9.47
N LEU A 88 0.54 2.39 8.34
CA LEU A 88 1.97 2.22 8.08
C LEU A 88 2.70 3.55 8.02
N LYS A 89 2.14 4.56 7.35
CA LYS A 89 2.71 5.92 7.33
C LYS A 89 2.78 6.52 8.73
N SER A 90 1.74 6.35 9.56
CA SER A 90 1.76 6.80 10.95
C SER A 90 2.80 6.03 11.79
N ALA A 91 2.95 4.72 11.58
CA ALA A 91 3.97 3.94 12.27
C ALA A 91 5.40 4.36 11.87
N LEU A 92 5.64 4.58 10.57
CA LEU A 92 6.90 5.11 10.05
C LEU A 92 7.19 6.50 10.63
N SER A 93 6.19 7.38 10.69
CA SER A 93 6.32 8.70 11.30
C SER A 93 6.70 8.60 12.78
N ARG A 94 6.11 7.66 13.53
CA ARG A 94 6.50 7.43 14.93
C ARG A 94 7.92 6.90 15.06
N LEU A 95 8.34 5.95 14.21
CA LEU A 95 9.70 5.43 14.21
C LEU A 95 10.75 6.46 13.76
N SER A 96 10.34 7.42 12.92
CA SER A 96 11.17 8.56 12.55
C SER A 96 11.32 9.59 13.69
N LEU A 97 10.55 9.48 14.79
CA LEU A 97 10.77 10.31 15.96
C LEU A 97 12.07 9.85 16.61
N ASN A 98 13.06 10.74 16.66
CA ASN A 98 14.31 10.45 17.32
C ASN A 98 14.07 10.39 18.85
N TYR A 99 14.19 9.21 19.45
CA TYR A 99 14.15 9.01 20.91
C TYR A 99 15.50 9.29 21.60
N SER A 100 16.50 9.81 20.88
CA SER A 100 17.80 10.20 21.42
C SER A 100 17.80 11.60 22.04
N GLY A 101 16.67 12.30 22.01
CA GLY A 101 16.56 13.70 22.46
C GLY A 101 17.17 14.72 21.50
N THR A 102 17.44 14.33 20.25
CA THR A 102 17.97 15.23 19.21
C THR A 102 17.01 15.27 18.01
N LEU A 103 16.39 16.42 17.72
CA LEU A 103 15.63 16.60 16.48
C LEU A 103 16.54 17.16 15.38
N ILE A 104 16.52 16.52 14.22
CA ILE A 104 17.07 17.07 12.97
C ILE A 104 15.88 17.57 12.15
N TRP A 105 15.62 18.88 12.18
CA TRP A 105 14.52 19.48 11.47
C TRP A 105 14.97 20.08 10.15
N LYS A 106 14.54 19.44 9.06
CA LYS A 106 14.70 19.97 7.70
C LYS A 106 13.50 20.86 7.35
N ILE A 107 13.78 22.10 6.96
CA ILE A 107 12.75 23.04 6.50
C ILE A 107 12.46 22.75 5.03
N SER A 108 11.31 22.13 4.74
CA SER A 108 10.79 22.01 3.36
C SER A 108 10.20 23.33 2.87
N ASP A 109 10.24 23.53 1.55
CA ASP A 109 9.65 24.68 0.84
C ASP A 109 10.17 26.04 1.32
N PHE A 110 11.49 26.11 1.56
CA PHE A 110 12.17 27.29 2.10
C PHE A 110 11.87 28.58 1.33
N SER A 111 11.94 28.54 -0.01
CA SER A 111 11.73 29.72 -0.86
C SER A 111 10.34 30.33 -0.69
N THR A 112 9.30 29.49 -0.58
CA THR A 112 7.92 29.92 -0.37
C THR A 112 7.75 30.52 1.02
N LYS A 113 8.25 29.82 2.05
CA LYS A 113 8.19 30.29 3.45
C LYS A 113 8.94 31.59 3.67
N MET A 114 10.08 31.78 2.99
CA MET A 114 10.84 33.01 3.01
C MET A 114 10.09 34.18 2.36
N ALA A 115 9.39 33.94 1.24
CA ALA A 115 8.56 34.96 0.60
C ALA A 115 7.38 35.38 1.51
N GLU A 116 6.76 34.42 2.18
CA GLU A 116 5.69 34.67 3.16
C GLU A 116 6.18 35.47 4.37
N ALA A 117 7.34 35.12 4.93
CA ALA A 117 7.94 35.82 6.09
C ALA A 117 8.23 37.30 5.81
N LYS A 118 8.64 37.63 4.58
CA LYS A 118 8.86 39.03 4.16
C LYS A 118 7.58 39.85 4.07
N THR A 119 6.45 39.18 3.86
CA THR A 119 5.15 39.84 3.63
C THR A 119 4.32 39.91 4.92
N LYS A 120 4.56 38.99 5.86
CA LYS A 120 3.80 38.83 7.10
C LYS A 120 4.72 38.98 8.31
N GLU A 121 4.55 40.08 9.06
CA GLU A 121 5.21 40.23 10.36
C GLU A 121 4.79 39.12 11.33
N GLY A 122 5.75 38.52 12.02
CA GLY A 122 5.51 37.48 13.03
C GLY A 122 5.30 36.06 12.47
N MET A 123 5.89 35.72 11.32
CA MET A 123 5.88 34.34 10.85
C MET A 123 6.82 33.47 11.69
N GLU A 124 6.25 32.54 12.45
CA GLU A 124 7.00 31.53 13.21
C GLU A 124 6.98 30.19 12.46
N LEU A 125 8.14 29.58 12.31
CA LEU A 125 8.21 28.18 11.88
C LEU A 125 8.14 27.28 13.10
N VAL A 126 7.29 26.28 13.01
CA VAL A 126 7.09 25.31 14.09
C VAL A 126 7.68 23.97 13.68
N SER A 127 8.56 23.42 14.52
CA SER A 127 9.11 22.09 14.30
C SER A 127 8.02 21.02 14.46
N PRO A 128 8.14 19.85 13.81
CA PRO A 128 7.39 18.68 14.23
C PRO A 128 7.68 18.37 15.71
N PRO A 129 6.70 17.86 16.47
CA PRO A 129 6.94 17.51 17.86
C PRO A 129 7.93 16.34 17.94
N PHE A 130 8.85 16.39 18.91
CA PHE A 130 9.82 15.35 19.17
C PHE A 130 9.87 15.00 20.65
N TYR A 131 10.47 13.86 20.99
CA TYR A 131 10.54 13.41 22.37
C TYR A 131 12.00 13.44 22.86
N THR A 132 12.18 13.88 24.10
CA THR A 132 13.49 13.85 24.76
C THR A 132 14.02 12.42 25.00
N SER A 133 13.11 11.45 25.12
CA SER A 133 13.41 10.00 25.21
C SER A 133 12.16 9.17 24.89
N GLN A 134 12.26 7.83 24.85
CA GLN A 134 11.14 6.91 24.58
C GLN A 134 9.91 7.09 25.51
N TYR A 135 10.12 7.65 26.71
CA TYR A 135 9.06 8.00 27.67
C TYR A 135 9.24 9.42 28.22
N GLY A 136 9.93 10.29 27.47
CA GLY A 136 10.31 11.63 27.90
C GLY A 136 9.26 12.69 27.58
N TYR A 137 9.60 13.95 27.84
CA TYR A 137 8.80 15.11 27.46
C TYR A 137 8.68 15.23 25.94
N LYS A 138 7.47 15.57 25.48
CA LYS A 138 7.19 16.01 24.11
C LYS A 138 7.53 17.49 23.99
N LEU A 139 8.46 17.82 23.11
CA LEU A 139 8.92 19.18 22.83
C LEU A 139 8.52 19.60 21.42
N GLN A 140 8.47 20.90 21.22
CA GLN A 140 8.22 21.55 19.94
C GLN A 140 8.93 22.90 19.97
N ASP A 141 9.80 23.15 19.00
CA ASP A 141 10.54 24.41 18.90
C ASP A 141 9.90 25.35 17.91
N PHE A 142 10.04 26.63 18.19
CA PHE A 142 9.59 27.74 17.37
C PHE A 142 10.82 28.52 16.93
N ASP A 143 10.96 28.69 15.62
CA ASP A 143 11.99 29.56 15.05
C ASP A 143 11.32 30.82 14.50
N GLN A 144 11.70 31.97 15.06
CA GLN A 144 11.13 33.28 14.76
C GLN A 144 11.87 34.02 13.64
N TYR A 145 13.07 33.58 13.22
CA TYR A 145 13.91 34.40 12.33
C TYR A 145 14.45 33.62 11.12
N LEU A 146 13.70 33.67 10.03
CA LEU A 146 14.11 33.12 8.74
C LEU A 146 15.18 33.96 8.04
N ASP A 147 15.30 35.25 8.34
CA ASP A 147 16.08 36.22 7.55
C ASP A 147 17.60 35.97 7.54
N GLY A 148 18.11 35.10 8.42
CA GLY A 148 19.52 34.67 8.46
C GLY A 148 19.80 33.27 7.89
N LEU A 149 18.77 32.51 7.49
CA LEU A 149 18.92 31.12 7.05
C LEU A 149 19.03 31.05 5.51
N THR A 150 19.86 30.14 5.02
CA THR A 150 19.99 29.78 3.59
C THR A 150 19.15 28.52 3.27
N PRO A 151 18.90 28.19 1.98
CA PRO A 151 18.01 27.08 1.60
C PRO A 151 18.43 25.68 2.06
N ASN A 152 19.68 25.51 2.53
CA ASN A 152 20.26 24.21 2.89
C ASN A 152 20.53 24.06 4.40
N PHE A 153 19.91 24.88 5.25
CA PHE A 153 20.04 24.74 6.70
C PHE A 153 19.25 23.56 7.24
N VAL A 154 19.85 22.91 8.23
CA VAL A 154 19.19 21.94 9.07
C VAL A 154 19.26 22.47 10.50
N VAL A 155 18.09 22.65 11.12
CA VAL A 155 18.03 23.03 12.53
C VAL A 155 18.18 21.75 13.33
N VAL A 156 19.29 21.64 14.07
CA VAL A 156 19.50 20.53 15.00
C VAL A 156 19.16 21.05 16.38
N VAL A 157 18.11 20.51 16.97
CA VAL A 157 17.78 20.77 18.38
C VAL A 157 18.20 19.56 19.18
N ALA A 158 19.13 19.75 20.11
CA ALA A 158 19.56 18.71 21.02
C ALA A 158 19.22 19.10 22.46
N HIS A 159 18.56 18.20 23.18
CA HIS A 159 18.34 18.35 24.61
C HIS A 159 19.41 17.56 25.38
N ARG A 160 20.48 18.24 25.81
CA ARG A 160 21.38 17.71 26.84
C ARG A 160 20.91 18.24 28.19
N TYR A 161 20.72 17.31 29.15
CA TYR A 161 20.35 17.58 30.55
C TYR A 161 20.72 19.00 31.00
N ARG A 162 19.70 19.89 31.01
CA ARG A 162 19.67 21.26 31.57
C ARG A 162 19.68 22.45 30.56
N GLU A 163 19.98 22.28 29.28
CA GLU A 163 19.87 23.39 28.29
C GLU A 163 19.33 22.93 26.93
N LEU A 164 18.38 23.70 26.36
CA LEU A 164 17.97 23.58 24.96
C LEU A 164 19.03 24.27 24.10
N LEU A 165 19.78 23.49 23.32
CA LEU A 165 20.70 24.03 22.34
C LEU A 165 20.07 23.87 20.96
N SER A 166 19.61 24.99 20.38
CA SER A 166 19.32 25.08 18.95
C SER A 166 20.63 25.42 18.23
N VAL A 167 21.11 24.49 17.40
CA VAL A 167 22.27 24.72 16.53
C VAL A 167 21.82 24.65 15.09
N ALA A 168 21.78 25.80 14.42
CA ALA A 168 21.64 25.85 12.98
C ALA A 168 22.96 25.38 12.34
N SER A 169 22.96 24.21 11.70
CA SER A 169 24.13 23.71 10.99
C SER A 169 23.89 23.76 9.47
N GLN A 170 24.81 24.42 8.77
CA GLN A 170 24.90 24.36 7.31
C GLN A 170 25.40 22.97 6.92
N LYS A 171 24.68 22.27 6.04
CA LYS A 171 25.22 21.04 5.43
C LYS A 171 26.41 21.46 4.55
N ARG A 172 27.64 21.09 4.93
CA ARG A 172 28.79 21.14 4.03
C ARG A 172 28.63 19.96 3.07
N ASP A 173 28.61 20.24 1.77
CA ASP A 173 28.58 19.24 0.71
C ASP A 173 29.83 18.33 0.75
#